data_AF-A0A939X279-F1
#
_entry.id   AF-A0A939X279-F1
#
_cell.length_a   1.000
_cell.length_b   1.000
_cell.length_c   1.000
_cell.angle_alpha   90.00
_cell.angle_beta   90.00
_cell.angle_gamma   90.00
#
_symmetry.space_group_name_H-M   'P 1'
#
loop_
_entity.id
_entity.type
_entity.pdbx_description
1 polymer ?
#
loop_
_entity_poly.entity_id
_entity_poly.type
_entity_poly.pdbx_seq_one_letter_code
_entity_poly.pdbx_strand_id
1 'polypeptide(L)'
;LGVDIAREIKQRIRETTGLTASAGVSYCKFLAKIASDWRKPDGLTVIHPDRALDFIAQLKVEKIWGVGQKTAEKMHRMGIFTGLDLRNMSLSRLTQEFGKMGQVFYDFSRGIDNRPVISEWERKSVSCEQTFESDISENAAVTIHLYHTVLELVRRIEKNDFEGRTLTLKVKFLDFQQITRSITVDHILRTKEEILPLAKQLMQSVEFHSHPIRLLGLGVSNQKSATAQEQQPWVELELEFEPWPEA
;
A
#
# COMPACT_ATOMS: atom_id res chain seq x y z
N LEU A 1 -18.72 -16.24 -15.80
CA LEU A 1 -18.21 -14.95 -15.28
C LEU A 1 -19.39 -14.09 -14.83
N GLY A 2 -19.26 -13.32 -13.74
CA GLY A 2 -20.36 -12.57 -13.10
C GLY A 2 -20.82 -11.31 -13.83
N VAL A 3 -21.10 -11.40 -15.13
CA VAL A 3 -21.49 -10.24 -15.98
C VAL A 3 -22.85 -9.67 -15.57
N ASP A 4 -23.82 -10.54 -15.31
CA ASP A 4 -25.18 -10.11 -14.95
C ASP A 4 -25.21 -9.40 -13.60
N ILE A 5 -24.43 -9.89 -12.63
CA ILE A 5 -24.21 -9.23 -11.34
C ILE A 5 -23.62 -7.83 -11.56
N ALA A 6 -22.61 -7.69 -12.43
CA ALA A 6 -22.00 -6.39 -12.71
C ALA A 6 -22.97 -5.40 -13.37
N ARG A 7 -23.89 -5.86 -14.24
CA ARG A 7 -24.95 -5.04 -14.81
C ARG A 7 -25.94 -4.58 -13.75
N GLU A 8 -26.38 -5.50 -12.90
CA GLU A 8 -27.32 -5.22 -11.82
C GLU A 8 -26.74 -4.19 -10.83
N ILE A 9 -25.48 -4.33 -10.41
CA ILE A 9 -24.81 -3.36 -9.54
C ILE A 9 -24.78 -1.98 -10.19
N LYS A 10 -24.42 -1.90 -11.48
CA LYS A 10 -24.40 -0.63 -12.22
C LYS A 10 -25.77 0.04 -12.26
N GLN A 11 -26.83 -0.74 -12.54
CA GLN A 11 -28.20 -0.26 -12.54
C GLN A 11 -28.60 0.28 -11.16
N ARG A 12 -28.37 -0.50 -10.10
CA ARG A 12 -28.67 -0.09 -8.71
C ARG A 12 -27.93 1.19 -8.30
N ILE A 13 -26.65 1.34 -8.69
CA ILE A 13 -25.89 2.58 -8.45
C ILE A 13 -26.59 3.77 -9.11
N ARG A 14 -27.00 3.63 -10.38
CA ARG A 14 -27.68 4.70 -11.13
C ARG A 14 -29.03 5.06 -10.53
N GLU A 15 -29.82 4.06 -10.17
CA GLU A 15 -31.15 4.25 -9.56
C GLU A 15 -31.07 4.91 -8.18
N THR A 16 -30.10 4.49 -7.36
CA THR A 16 -29.97 4.97 -5.97
C THR A 16 -29.31 6.34 -5.89
N THR A 17 -28.29 6.60 -6.72
CA THR A 17 -27.42 7.77 -6.57
C THR A 17 -27.52 8.78 -7.71
N GLY A 18 -28.14 8.42 -8.84
CA GLY A 18 -28.10 9.20 -10.08
C GLY A 18 -26.75 9.17 -10.80
N LEU A 19 -25.72 8.52 -10.27
CA LEU A 19 -24.37 8.46 -10.85
C LEU A 19 -24.18 7.24 -11.75
N THR A 20 -23.29 7.32 -12.74
CA THR A 20 -22.87 6.17 -13.55
C THR A 20 -21.62 5.52 -12.98
N ALA A 21 -21.44 4.22 -13.25
CA ALA A 21 -20.26 3.47 -12.84
C ALA A 21 -19.75 2.58 -13.98
N SER A 22 -18.44 2.43 -14.11
CA SER A 22 -17.86 1.42 -14.99
C SER A 22 -17.49 0.16 -14.21
N ALA A 23 -17.69 -1.01 -14.82
CA ALA A 23 -17.40 -2.30 -14.21
C ALA A 23 -16.48 -3.15 -15.09
N GLY A 24 -15.58 -3.90 -14.45
CA GLY A 24 -14.69 -4.85 -15.09
C GLY A 24 -14.89 -6.24 -14.49
N VAL A 25 -15.07 -7.25 -15.34
CA VAL A 25 -15.26 -8.64 -14.91
C VAL A 25 -14.17 -9.52 -15.50
N SER A 26 -13.47 -10.24 -14.63
CA SER A 26 -12.50 -11.27 -15.02
C SER A 26 -12.33 -12.28 -13.88
N TYR A 27 -11.43 -13.23 -14.04
CA TYR A 27 -11.18 -14.30 -13.07
C TYR A 27 -10.14 -13.94 -11.99
N CYS A 28 -9.43 -12.82 -12.13
CA CYS A 28 -8.47 -12.33 -11.15
C CYS A 28 -8.50 -10.80 -11.00
N LYS A 29 -7.99 -10.28 -9.86
CA LYS A 29 -8.07 -8.84 -9.50
C LYS A 29 -7.32 -7.97 -10.51
N PHE A 30 -6.14 -8.41 -10.95
CA PHE A 30 -5.35 -7.75 -11.98
C PHE A 30 -6.17 -7.45 -13.24
N LEU A 31 -6.75 -8.47 -13.87
CA LEU A 31 -7.51 -8.30 -15.11
C LEU A 31 -8.84 -7.58 -14.90
N ALA A 32 -9.53 -7.83 -13.78
CA ALA A 32 -10.75 -7.10 -13.44
C ALA A 32 -10.51 -5.60 -13.29
N LYS A 33 -9.38 -5.20 -12.69
CA LYS A 33 -8.98 -3.79 -12.55
C LYS A 33 -8.66 -3.12 -13.88
N ILE A 34 -8.07 -3.84 -14.84
CA ILE A 34 -7.82 -3.30 -16.19
C ILE A 34 -9.14 -3.18 -16.95
N ALA A 35 -9.98 -4.22 -16.90
CA ALA A 35 -11.28 -4.24 -17.56
C ALA A 35 -12.17 -3.06 -17.14
N SER A 36 -12.16 -2.69 -15.86
CA SER A 36 -13.01 -1.61 -15.33
C SER A 36 -12.64 -0.21 -15.85
N ASP A 37 -11.41 -0.01 -16.32
CA ASP A 37 -10.98 1.24 -16.95
C ASP A 37 -11.12 1.24 -18.48
N TRP A 38 -11.27 0.06 -19.10
CA TRP A 38 -11.10 -0.12 -20.55
C TRP A 38 -12.12 0.62 -21.43
N ARG A 39 -13.38 0.69 -20.98
CA ARG A 39 -14.50 1.31 -21.71
C ARG A 39 -15.15 2.45 -20.92
N LYS A 40 -14.37 3.17 -20.11
CA LYS A 40 -14.89 4.35 -19.40
C LYS A 40 -15.26 5.47 -20.40
N PRO A 41 -16.29 6.30 -20.10
CA PRO A 41 -17.20 6.23 -18.94
C PRO A 41 -18.36 5.24 -19.13
N ASP A 42 -19.04 4.88 -18.02
CA ASP A 42 -20.21 3.98 -18.00
C ASP A 42 -20.06 2.65 -18.77
N GLY A 43 -18.85 2.10 -18.82
CA GLY A 43 -18.53 0.87 -19.52
C GLY A 43 -18.78 -0.39 -18.69
N LEU A 44 -18.98 -1.52 -19.38
CA LEU A 44 -18.80 -2.85 -18.80
C LEU A 44 -17.89 -3.65 -19.71
N THR A 45 -16.75 -4.10 -19.19
CA THR A 45 -15.76 -4.89 -19.94
C THR A 45 -15.58 -6.25 -19.27
N VAL A 46 -15.56 -7.30 -20.08
CA VAL A 46 -15.34 -8.68 -19.62
C VAL A 46 -14.09 -9.22 -20.30
N ILE A 47 -13.10 -9.64 -19.50
CA ILE A 47 -11.91 -10.35 -20.00
C ILE A 47 -12.06 -11.81 -19.61
N HIS A 48 -12.38 -12.64 -20.60
CA HIS A 48 -12.56 -14.08 -20.43
C HIS A 48 -11.20 -14.79 -20.30
N PRO A 49 -11.06 -15.85 -19.47
CA PRO A 49 -9.83 -16.66 -19.38
C PRO A 49 -9.22 -17.00 -20.74
N ASP A 50 -10.04 -17.48 -21.68
CA ASP A 50 -9.58 -17.91 -23.01
C ASP A 50 -8.96 -16.78 -23.86
N ARG A 51 -9.26 -15.51 -23.54
CA ARG A 51 -8.73 -14.34 -24.27
C ARG A 51 -7.72 -13.54 -23.44
N ALA A 52 -7.46 -13.97 -22.21
CA ALA A 52 -6.67 -13.19 -21.26
C ALA A 52 -5.22 -13.04 -21.71
N LEU A 53 -4.59 -14.13 -22.16
CA LEU A 53 -3.18 -14.10 -22.57
C LEU A 53 -2.96 -13.22 -23.81
N ASP A 54 -3.85 -13.27 -24.79
CA ASP A 54 -3.78 -12.43 -25.99
C ASP A 54 -4.02 -10.96 -25.65
N PHE A 55 -5.00 -10.70 -24.78
CA PHE A 55 -5.27 -9.36 -24.27
C PHE A 55 -4.05 -8.78 -23.53
N ILE A 56 -3.42 -9.56 -22.64
CA ILE A 56 -2.23 -9.15 -21.90
C ILE A 56 -1.06 -8.90 -22.86
N ALA A 57 -0.87 -9.74 -23.88
CA ALA A 57 0.23 -9.60 -24.82
C ALA A 57 0.25 -8.23 -25.50
N GLN A 58 -0.92 -7.68 -25.83
CA GLN A 58 -1.07 -6.39 -26.50
C GLN A 58 -1.10 -5.20 -25.54
N LEU A 59 -1.16 -5.45 -24.22
CA LEU A 59 -1.31 -4.42 -23.22
C LEU A 59 0.00 -3.65 -23.05
N LYS A 60 -0.04 -2.32 -23.13
CA LYS A 60 1.12 -1.50 -22.76
C LYS A 60 1.45 -1.66 -21.27
N VAL A 61 2.73 -1.68 -20.91
CA VAL A 61 3.16 -1.93 -19.52
C VAL A 61 2.59 -0.93 -18.51
N GLU A 62 2.32 0.31 -18.90
CA GLU A 62 1.74 1.35 -18.03
C GLU A 62 0.29 1.07 -17.62
N LYS A 63 -0.38 0.14 -18.30
CA LYS A 63 -1.72 -0.32 -17.91
C LYS A 63 -1.68 -1.46 -16.91
N ILE A 64 -0.50 -2.04 -16.65
CA ILE A 64 -0.32 -3.11 -15.68
C ILE A 64 -0.36 -2.51 -14.26
N TRP A 65 -1.18 -3.09 -13.39
CA TRP A 65 -1.24 -2.68 -11.99
C TRP A 65 0.14 -2.79 -11.33
N GLY A 66 0.57 -1.72 -10.64
CA GLY A 66 1.89 -1.64 -10.02
C GLY A 66 2.97 -1.03 -10.92
N VAL A 67 2.70 -0.75 -12.19
CA VAL A 67 3.60 -0.02 -13.08
C VAL A 67 3.23 1.46 -13.09
N GLY A 68 3.93 2.24 -12.26
CA GLY A 68 3.88 3.71 -12.31
C GLY A 68 4.90 4.28 -13.31
N GLN A 69 4.93 5.60 -13.46
CA GLN A 69 5.80 6.30 -14.43
C GLN A 69 7.28 5.86 -14.34
N LYS A 70 7.88 5.87 -13.14
CA LYS A 70 9.29 5.48 -12.95
C LYS A 70 9.55 4.01 -13.31
N THR A 71 8.59 3.13 -13.00
CA THR A 71 8.69 1.70 -13.33
C THR A 71 8.58 1.50 -14.84
N ALA A 72 7.68 2.22 -15.51
CA ALA A 72 7.54 2.20 -16.96
C ALA A 72 8.82 2.69 -17.65
N GLU A 73 9.38 3.81 -17.22
CA GLU A 73 10.67 4.33 -17.74
C GLU A 73 11.81 3.31 -17.58
N LYS A 74 11.84 2.58 -16.45
CA LYS A 74 12.80 1.48 -16.25
C LYS A 74 12.53 0.32 -17.21
N MET A 75 11.29 -0.11 -17.35
CA MET A 75 10.88 -1.17 -18.29
C MET A 75 11.23 -0.81 -19.75
N HIS A 76 10.96 0.42 -20.17
CA HIS A 76 11.29 0.91 -21.52
C HIS A 76 12.81 0.89 -21.78
N ARG A 77 13.63 1.29 -20.80
CA ARG A 77 15.10 1.18 -20.90
C ARG A 77 15.58 -0.27 -21.02
N MET A 78 14.80 -1.23 -20.54
CA MET A 78 15.06 -2.66 -20.69
C MET A 78 14.48 -3.25 -21.98
N GLY A 79 13.83 -2.45 -22.83
CA GLY A 79 13.16 -2.90 -24.06
C GLY A 79 11.78 -3.52 -23.84
N ILE A 80 11.16 -3.30 -22.68
CA ILE A 80 9.86 -3.87 -22.32
C ILE A 80 8.78 -2.79 -22.48
N PHE A 81 7.95 -2.90 -23.53
CA PHE A 81 6.89 -1.93 -23.82
C PHE A 81 5.49 -2.52 -23.68
N THR A 82 5.37 -3.83 -23.90
CA THR A 82 4.10 -4.57 -23.89
C THR A 82 4.12 -5.71 -22.88
N GLY A 83 2.94 -6.25 -22.58
CA GLY A 83 2.81 -7.45 -21.77
C GLY A 83 3.44 -8.68 -22.43
N LEU A 84 3.56 -8.70 -23.76
CA LEU A 84 4.31 -9.74 -24.49
C LEU A 84 5.81 -9.62 -24.20
N ASP A 85 6.38 -8.41 -24.30
CA ASP A 85 7.80 -8.18 -23.98
C ASP A 85 8.09 -8.58 -22.53
N LEU A 86 7.18 -8.24 -21.62
CA LEU A 86 7.29 -8.58 -20.21
C LEU A 86 7.22 -10.09 -19.99
N ARG A 87 6.36 -10.81 -20.72
CA ARG A 87 6.23 -12.27 -20.65
C ARG A 87 7.52 -12.97 -21.08
N ASN A 88 8.23 -12.39 -22.05
CA ASN A 88 9.49 -12.93 -22.58
C ASN A 88 10.69 -12.73 -21.64
N MET A 89 10.54 -11.94 -20.56
CA MET A 89 11.60 -11.79 -19.56
C MET A 89 11.65 -12.97 -18.61
N SER A 90 12.88 -13.35 -18.21
CA SER A 90 13.07 -14.36 -17.16
C SER A 90 12.65 -13.80 -15.79
N LEU A 91 12.17 -14.69 -14.93
CA LEU A 91 11.83 -14.35 -13.54
C LEU A 91 13.06 -13.79 -12.80
N SER A 92 14.24 -14.38 -13.01
CA SER A 92 15.49 -13.93 -12.39
C SER A 92 15.80 -12.47 -12.70
N ARG A 93 15.67 -12.06 -13.97
CA ARG A 93 15.92 -10.69 -14.40
C ARG A 93 14.88 -9.72 -13.85
N LEU A 94 13.61 -10.10 -13.85
CA LEU A 94 12.56 -9.26 -13.28
C LEU A 94 12.72 -9.07 -11.77
N THR A 95 13.12 -10.13 -11.03
CA THR A 95 13.36 -10.04 -9.59
C THR A 95 14.61 -9.23 -9.27
N GLN A 96 15.68 -9.35 -10.06
CA GLN A 96 16.87 -8.51 -9.92
C GLN A 96 16.53 -7.02 -10.09
N GLU A 97 15.69 -6.69 -11.06
CA GLU A 97 15.41 -5.30 -11.42
C GLU A 97 14.30 -4.67 -10.59
N PHE A 98 13.28 -5.44 -10.18
CA PHE A 98 12.08 -4.92 -9.52
C PHE A 98 11.86 -5.50 -8.11
N GLY A 99 12.79 -6.31 -7.60
CA GLY A 99 12.69 -6.95 -6.29
C GLY A 99 11.43 -7.81 -6.19
N LYS A 100 10.67 -7.65 -5.10
CA LYS A 100 9.41 -8.37 -4.86
C LYS A 100 8.37 -8.17 -5.99
N MET A 101 8.40 -7.02 -6.66
CA MET A 101 7.48 -6.76 -7.78
C MET A 101 7.87 -7.53 -9.04
N GLY A 102 9.10 -8.05 -9.15
CA GLY A 102 9.54 -8.87 -10.27
C GLY A 102 8.69 -10.13 -10.44
N GLN A 103 8.43 -10.84 -9.35
CA GLN A 103 7.52 -11.98 -9.33
C GLN A 103 6.11 -11.58 -9.78
N VAL A 104 5.59 -10.47 -9.24
CA VAL A 104 4.25 -9.97 -9.58
C VAL A 104 4.13 -9.67 -11.08
N PHE A 105 5.13 -9.00 -11.67
CA PHE A 105 5.13 -8.70 -13.10
C PHE A 105 5.27 -9.97 -13.96
N TYR A 106 6.08 -10.92 -13.52
CA TYR A 106 6.22 -12.22 -14.17
C TYR A 106 4.87 -12.96 -14.23
N ASP A 107 4.15 -13.02 -13.11
CA ASP A 107 2.85 -13.69 -13.00
C ASP A 107 1.76 -12.95 -13.78
N PHE A 108 1.71 -11.62 -13.67
CA PHE A 108 0.71 -10.81 -14.38
C PHE A 108 0.84 -10.92 -15.89
N SER A 109 2.05 -10.96 -16.42
CA SER A 109 2.26 -11.16 -17.87
C SER A 109 1.73 -12.51 -18.36
N ARG A 110 1.49 -13.46 -17.45
CA ARG A 110 0.92 -14.81 -17.67
C ARG A 110 -0.54 -14.92 -17.20
N GLY A 111 -1.16 -13.81 -16.83
CA GLY A 111 -2.56 -13.80 -16.37
C GLY A 111 -2.77 -14.44 -15.00
N ILE A 112 -1.71 -14.57 -14.20
CA ILE A 112 -1.76 -15.17 -12.86
C ILE A 112 -1.83 -14.06 -11.83
N ASP A 113 -2.87 -14.08 -10.99
CA ASP A 113 -2.99 -13.23 -9.81
C ASP A 113 -3.83 -13.96 -8.76
N ASN A 114 -3.15 -14.62 -7.82
CA ASN A 114 -3.76 -15.45 -6.79
C ASN A 114 -4.20 -14.66 -5.55
N ARG A 115 -4.12 -13.31 -5.58
CA ARG A 115 -4.51 -12.49 -4.44
C ARG A 115 -6.02 -12.61 -4.21
N PRO A 116 -6.48 -12.97 -3.00
CA PRO A 116 -7.90 -13.06 -2.72
C PRO A 116 -8.55 -11.68 -2.75
N VAL A 117 -9.87 -11.67 -2.95
CA VAL A 117 -10.72 -10.53 -2.62
C VAL A 117 -10.82 -10.49 -1.10
N ILE A 118 -10.34 -9.40 -0.51
CA ILE A 118 -10.34 -9.18 0.93
C ILE A 118 -11.35 -8.06 1.18
N SER A 119 -12.49 -8.39 1.81
CA SER A 119 -13.55 -7.43 2.14
C SER A 119 -13.32 -6.71 3.47
N GLU A 120 -12.55 -7.32 4.36
CA GLU A 120 -12.26 -6.82 5.70
C GLU A 120 -10.76 -6.66 5.87
N TRP A 121 -10.31 -5.52 6.39
CA TRP A 121 -8.90 -5.28 6.66
C TRP A 121 -8.72 -4.67 8.04
N GLU A 122 -7.77 -5.22 8.79
CA GLU A 122 -7.27 -4.58 10.00
C GLU A 122 -6.38 -3.40 9.60
N ARG A 123 -6.65 -2.25 10.19
CA ARG A 123 -5.84 -1.05 9.99
C ARG A 123 -4.51 -1.25 10.69
N LYS A 124 -3.40 -0.93 10.01
CA LYS A 124 -2.04 -1.09 10.56
C LYS A 124 -1.43 0.20 11.08
N SER A 125 -1.99 1.34 10.67
CA SER A 125 -1.54 2.66 11.08
C SER A 125 -2.63 3.71 10.87
N VAL A 126 -2.52 4.80 11.61
CA VAL A 126 -3.27 6.04 11.42
C VAL A 126 -2.28 7.18 11.27
N SER A 127 -2.39 7.96 10.20
CA SER A 127 -1.51 9.10 9.96
C SER A 127 -2.24 10.31 9.36
N CYS A 128 -1.61 11.46 9.50
CA CYS A 128 -1.98 12.70 8.83
C CYS A 128 -0.71 13.44 8.38
N GLU A 129 -0.77 14.05 7.21
CA GLU A 129 0.30 14.86 6.67
C GLU A 129 -0.29 16.07 5.95
N GLN A 130 0.44 17.18 5.98
CA GLN A 130 0.07 18.42 5.35
C GLN A 130 1.24 18.89 4.47
N THR A 131 0.95 19.13 3.18
CA THR A 131 1.84 19.89 2.31
C THR A 131 1.49 21.37 2.48
N PHE A 132 2.49 22.21 2.74
CA PHE A 132 2.29 23.63 2.97
C PHE A 132 2.23 24.41 1.65
N GLU A 133 1.52 25.54 1.65
CA GLU A 133 1.46 26.45 0.49
C GLU A 133 2.81 27.14 0.25
N SER A 134 3.46 27.56 1.35
CA SER A 134 4.82 28.08 1.39
C SER A 134 5.68 27.19 2.27
N ASP A 135 6.91 26.92 1.84
CA ASP A 135 7.86 26.13 2.63
C ASP A 135 8.20 26.87 3.94
N ILE A 136 8.32 26.15 5.05
CA ILE A 136 8.51 26.73 6.39
C ILE A 136 9.91 26.44 6.93
N SER A 137 10.57 27.45 7.48
CA SER A 137 11.89 27.33 8.14
C SER A 137 11.94 28.01 9.51
N GLU A 138 10.90 28.76 9.88
CA GLU A 138 10.82 29.45 11.18
C GLU A 138 10.39 28.50 12.30
N ASN A 139 11.11 28.54 13.42
CA ASN A 139 10.81 27.71 14.61
C ASN A 139 9.35 27.87 15.09
N ALA A 140 8.82 29.11 15.05
CA ALA A 140 7.44 29.38 15.45
C ALA A 140 6.43 28.70 14.52
N ALA A 141 6.61 28.84 13.20
CA ALA A 141 5.76 28.21 12.19
C ALA A 141 5.79 26.68 12.31
N VAL A 142 6.98 26.08 12.41
CA VAL A 142 7.15 24.63 12.59
C VAL A 142 6.45 24.15 13.86
N THR A 143 6.58 24.86 14.98
CA THR A 143 5.94 24.50 16.25
C THR A 143 4.42 24.53 16.14
N ILE A 144 3.86 25.56 15.50
CA ILE A 144 2.42 25.72 15.27
C ILE A 144 1.90 24.57 14.39
N HIS A 145 2.56 24.30 13.27
CA HIS A 145 2.15 23.22 12.35
C HIS A 145 2.28 21.83 12.97
N LEU A 146 3.35 21.59 13.75
CA LEU A 146 3.52 20.34 14.49
C LEU A 146 2.37 20.15 15.48
N TYR A 147 2.01 21.19 16.23
CA TYR A 147 0.89 21.14 17.18
C TYR A 147 -0.44 20.81 16.49
N HIS A 148 -0.77 21.49 15.38
CA HIS A 148 -1.99 21.19 14.62
C HIS A 148 -1.99 19.77 14.03
N THR A 149 -0.84 19.29 13.58
CA THR A 149 -0.70 17.90 13.08
C THR A 149 -0.93 16.89 14.20
N VAL A 150 -0.45 17.15 15.42
CA VAL A 150 -0.75 16.30 16.59
C VAL A 150 -2.25 16.27 16.89
N LEU A 151 -2.92 17.42 16.89
CA LEU A 151 -4.37 17.47 17.13
C LEU A 151 -5.17 16.72 16.06
N GLU A 152 -4.77 16.85 14.79
CA GLU A 152 -5.33 16.08 13.68
C GLU A 152 -5.14 14.58 13.89
N LEU A 153 -3.93 14.17 14.28
CA LEU A 153 -3.61 12.78 14.51
C LEU A 153 -4.45 12.18 15.64
N VAL A 154 -4.53 12.86 16.78
CA VAL A 154 -5.34 12.43 17.94
C VAL A 154 -6.79 12.22 17.53
N ARG A 155 -7.38 13.18 16.81
CA ARG A 155 -8.75 13.04 16.32
C ARG A 155 -8.94 11.86 15.38
N ARG A 156 -7.95 11.57 14.52
CA ARG A 156 -8.00 10.39 13.63
C ARG A 156 -7.85 9.09 14.40
N ILE A 157 -6.99 9.06 15.43
CA ILE A 157 -6.81 7.89 16.30
C ILE A 157 -8.14 7.57 16.97
N GLU A 158 -8.77 8.57 17.61
CA GLU A 158 -10.07 8.43 18.27
C GLU A 158 -11.16 7.98 17.29
N LYS A 159 -11.29 8.65 16.13
CA LYS A 159 -12.30 8.29 15.11
C LYS A 159 -12.15 6.85 14.59
N ASN A 160 -10.94 6.32 14.55
CA ASN A 160 -10.67 4.98 14.02
C ASN A 160 -10.52 3.93 15.11
N ASP A 161 -10.70 4.30 16.39
CA ASP A 161 -10.42 3.44 17.56
C ASP A 161 -9.10 2.68 17.43
N PHE A 162 -8.05 3.39 17.03
CA PHE A 162 -6.77 2.78 16.69
C PHE A 162 -5.82 2.79 17.89
N GLU A 163 -5.20 1.65 18.17
CA GLU A 163 -4.17 1.54 19.20
C GLU A 163 -2.81 1.36 18.55
N GLY A 164 -1.85 2.22 18.87
CA GLY A 164 -0.47 1.99 18.44
C GLY A 164 0.53 2.63 19.39
N ARG A 165 1.79 2.22 19.23
CA ARG A 165 2.88 2.52 20.17
C ARG A 165 4.07 3.21 19.52
N THR A 166 4.11 3.22 18.19
CA THR A 166 5.19 3.82 17.42
C THR A 166 4.69 5.10 16.77
N LEU A 167 5.22 6.24 17.20
CA LEU A 167 5.02 7.53 16.57
C LEU A 167 6.09 7.72 15.48
N THR A 168 5.65 8.09 14.28
CA THR A 168 6.51 8.36 13.14
C THR A 168 6.31 9.80 12.67
N LEU A 169 7.39 10.58 12.64
CA LEU A 169 7.48 11.88 11.99
C LEU A 169 8.00 11.71 10.57
N LYS A 170 7.28 12.28 9.61
CA LYS A 170 7.69 12.44 8.22
C LYS A 170 7.90 13.92 7.93
N VAL A 171 9.06 14.26 7.38
CA VAL A 171 9.36 15.60 6.88
C VAL A 171 9.80 15.49 5.44
N LYS A 172 9.24 16.34 4.57
CA LYS A 172 9.69 16.52 3.19
C LYS A 172 10.15 17.95 3.02
N PHE A 173 11.28 18.14 2.37
CA PHE A 173 11.89 19.44 2.14
C PHE A 173 11.54 20.00 0.76
N LEU A 174 11.92 21.25 0.50
CA LEU A 174 11.67 21.96 -0.76
C LEU A 174 12.25 21.24 -1.99
N ASP A 175 13.39 20.56 -1.82
CA ASP A 175 14.06 19.77 -2.86
C ASP A 175 13.43 18.39 -3.07
N PHE A 176 12.28 18.14 -2.43
CA PHE A 176 11.52 16.90 -2.44
C PHE A 176 12.24 15.71 -1.79
N GLN A 177 13.40 15.90 -1.15
CA GLN A 177 13.96 14.90 -0.25
C GLN A 177 13.07 14.72 0.97
N GLN A 178 13.05 13.51 1.51
CA GLN A 178 12.26 13.18 2.69
C GLN A 178 13.10 12.47 3.74
N ILE A 179 12.82 12.77 5.00
CA ILE A 179 13.32 12.02 6.14
C ILE A 179 12.14 11.48 6.95
N THR A 180 12.41 10.38 7.64
CA THR A 180 11.47 9.81 8.59
C THR A 180 12.21 9.50 9.88
N ARG A 181 11.57 9.79 11.01
CA ARG A 181 12.06 9.50 12.36
C ARG A 181 10.93 8.86 13.14
N SER A 182 11.24 7.87 13.97
CA SER A 182 10.22 7.19 14.75
C SER A 182 10.70 6.87 16.15
N ILE A 183 9.80 6.92 17.11
CA ILE A 183 10.01 6.48 18.50
C ILE A 183 8.91 5.50 18.84
N THR A 184 9.28 4.40 19.49
CA THR A 184 8.35 3.42 20.05
C THR A 184 8.35 3.53 21.56
N VAL A 185 7.17 3.56 22.17
CA VAL A 185 6.96 3.56 23.62
C VAL A 185 6.30 2.26 24.09
N ASP A 186 6.24 2.05 25.40
CA ASP A 186 5.67 0.86 26.05
C ASP A 186 4.14 0.92 26.24
N HIS A 187 3.56 2.12 26.23
CA HIS A 187 2.13 2.39 26.36
C HIS A 187 1.49 2.75 25.02
N ILE A 188 0.16 2.81 24.97
CA ILE A 188 -0.61 3.16 23.77
C ILE A 188 -0.65 4.68 23.64
N LEU A 189 -0.36 5.19 22.45
CA LEU A 189 -0.45 6.61 22.12
C LEU A 189 -1.89 6.95 21.74
N ARG A 190 -2.59 7.69 22.59
CA ARG A 190 -3.98 8.13 22.33
C ARG A 190 -4.17 9.63 22.47
N THR A 191 -3.44 10.26 23.38
CA THR A 191 -3.68 11.65 23.78
C THR A 191 -2.63 12.61 23.24
N LYS A 192 -2.98 13.89 23.21
CA LYS A 192 -2.06 14.96 22.81
C LYS A 192 -0.89 15.05 23.81
N GLU A 193 -1.16 14.84 25.09
CA GLU A 193 -0.22 14.90 26.19
C GLU A 193 0.89 13.86 26.05
N GLU A 194 0.57 12.67 25.51
CA GLU A 194 1.54 11.62 25.18
C GLU A 194 2.28 11.91 23.87
N ILE A 195 1.56 12.34 22.83
CA ILE A 195 2.10 12.43 21.46
C ILE A 195 2.94 13.68 21.24
N LEU A 196 2.53 14.84 21.77
CA LEU A 196 3.19 16.12 21.50
C LEU A 196 4.65 16.17 21.99
N PRO A 197 4.99 15.69 23.20
CA PRO A 197 6.39 15.65 23.64
C PRO A 197 7.27 14.79 22.72
N LEU A 198 6.77 13.62 22.32
CA LEU A 198 7.47 12.71 21.41
C LEU A 198 7.64 13.33 20.02
N ALA A 199 6.60 14.00 19.50
CA ALA A 199 6.67 14.70 18.22
C ALA A 199 7.72 15.82 18.24
N LYS A 200 7.80 16.59 19.34
CA LYS A 200 8.84 17.61 19.54
C LYS A 200 10.24 17.00 19.59
N GLN A 201 10.41 15.89 20.30
CA GLN A 201 11.67 15.16 20.36
C GLN A 201 12.11 14.68 18.97
N LEU A 202 11.20 14.11 18.18
CA LEU A 202 11.49 13.72 16.79
C LEU A 202 11.93 14.92 15.95
N MET A 203 11.25 16.06 16.11
CA MET A 203 11.51 17.29 15.36
C MET A 203 12.87 17.92 15.68
N GLN A 204 13.39 17.75 16.90
CA GLN A 204 14.73 18.25 17.27
C GLN A 204 15.86 17.63 16.46
N SER A 205 15.66 16.42 15.91
CA SER A 205 16.63 15.74 15.05
C SER A 205 16.57 16.15 13.58
N VAL A 206 15.76 17.16 13.26
CA VAL A 206 15.52 17.64 11.90
C VAL A 206 16.14 19.04 11.75
N GLU A 207 17.08 19.17 10.82
CA GLU A 207 17.60 20.47 10.41
C GLU A 207 16.71 21.08 9.33
N PHE A 208 16.16 22.28 9.58
CA PHE A 208 15.21 22.93 8.65
C PHE A 208 15.48 24.42 8.41
N HIS A 209 16.47 25.01 9.08
CA HIS A 209 16.85 26.42 8.87
C HIS A 209 17.54 26.62 7.53
N SER A 210 18.44 25.70 7.18
CA SER A 210 19.15 25.64 5.89
C SER A 210 18.32 24.93 4.81
N HIS A 211 17.31 24.16 5.22
CA HIS A 211 16.49 23.33 4.34
C HIS A 211 14.99 23.41 4.69
N PRO A 212 14.27 24.42 4.18
CA PRO A 212 12.84 24.62 4.46
C PRO A 212 11.96 23.38 4.23
N ILE A 213 10.98 23.22 5.11
CA ILE A 213 10.03 22.11 5.12
C ILE A 213 8.86 22.41 4.21
N ARG A 214 8.57 21.48 3.30
CA ARG A 214 7.44 21.50 2.38
C ARG A 214 6.24 20.69 2.87
N LEU A 215 6.49 19.60 3.61
CA LEU A 215 5.45 18.76 4.19
C LEU A 215 5.88 18.25 5.56
N LEU A 216 4.95 18.26 6.49
CA LEU A 216 5.07 17.65 7.81
C LEU A 216 3.94 16.63 8.00
N GLY A 217 4.27 15.47 8.54
CA GLY A 217 3.30 14.43 8.83
C GLY A 217 3.65 13.63 10.07
N LEU A 218 2.62 13.17 10.77
CA LEU A 218 2.74 12.27 11.90
C LEU A 218 1.87 11.04 11.67
N GLY A 219 2.30 9.90 12.20
CA GLY A 219 1.51 8.69 12.19
C GLY A 219 1.80 7.80 13.38
N VAL A 220 0.75 7.13 13.87
CA VAL A 220 0.87 6.07 14.87
C VAL A 220 0.70 4.74 14.17
N SER A 221 1.58 3.79 14.51
CA SER A 221 1.54 2.41 14.03
C SER A 221 1.96 1.45 15.15
N ASN A 222 2.24 0.20 14.81
CA ASN A 222 2.62 -0.84 15.78
C ASN A 222 1.49 -1.09 16.79
N GLN A 223 0.32 -1.43 16.26
CA GLN A 223 -0.77 -1.98 17.05
C GLN A 223 -0.31 -3.29 17.66
N LYS A 224 -0.58 -3.51 18.95
CA LYS A 224 -0.35 -4.81 19.57
C LYS A 224 -1.28 -5.77 18.85
N SER A 225 -0.74 -6.66 18.01
CA SER A 225 -1.53 -7.72 17.43
C SER A 225 -2.18 -8.49 18.59
N ALA A 226 -3.50 -8.61 18.59
CA ALA A 226 -4.21 -9.55 19.48
C ALA A 226 -3.89 -11.03 19.13
N THR A 227 -2.97 -11.26 18.18
CA THR A 227 -2.43 -12.54 17.73
C THR A 227 -0.94 -12.70 18.05
N ALA A 228 -0.55 -12.29 19.26
CA ALA A 228 0.27 -13.18 20.05
C ALA A 228 -0.65 -13.82 21.09
N GLN A 229 -1.52 -14.76 20.64
CA GLN A 229 -1.70 -15.95 21.47
C GLN A 229 -0.27 -16.39 21.76
N GLU A 230 0.07 -16.50 23.05
CA GLU A 230 1.29 -17.11 23.51
C GLU A 230 1.61 -18.26 22.56
N GLN A 231 2.64 -18.08 21.73
CA GLN A 231 3.26 -19.23 21.11
C GLN A 231 3.72 -20.02 22.32
N GLN A 232 2.95 -21.07 22.65
CA GLN A 232 3.39 -22.13 23.54
C GLN A 232 4.85 -22.37 23.18
N PRO A 233 5.78 -22.26 24.15
CA PRO A 233 7.19 -22.49 23.84
C PRO A 233 7.28 -23.83 23.11
N TRP A 234 8.07 -23.87 22.04
CA TRP A 234 8.31 -25.12 21.31
C TRP A 234 8.77 -26.17 22.33
N VAL A 235 7.92 -27.15 22.59
CA VAL A 235 8.29 -28.32 23.38
C VAL A 235 8.88 -29.30 22.38
N GLU A 236 10.17 -29.61 22.56
CA GLU A 236 10.79 -30.74 21.88
C GLU A 236 10.07 -32.01 22.34
N LEU A 237 9.41 -32.69 21.40
CA LEU A 237 8.79 -33.98 21.68
C LEU A 237 9.89 -35.05 21.60
N GLU A 238 10.16 -35.72 22.71
CA GLU A 238 10.93 -36.96 22.69
C GLU A 238 10.09 -38.04 22.02
N LEU A 239 10.59 -38.55 20.89
CA LEU A 239 10.06 -39.75 20.27
C LEU A 239 10.85 -40.93 20.83
N GLU A 240 10.19 -41.81 21.58
CA GLU A 240 10.74 -43.11 21.95
C GLU A 240 10.89 -43.94 20.66
N PHE A 241 12.09 -43.96 20.10
CA PHE A 241 12.43 -44.88 19.02
C PHE A 241 12.74 -46.25 19.65
N GLU A 242 11.94 -47.26 19.31
CA GLU A 242 12.36 -48.63 19.56
C GLU A 242 13.64 -48.91 18.76
N PRO A 243 14.65 -49.57 19.37
CA PRO A 243 15.87 -49.90 18.67
C PRO A 243 15.55 -50.77 17.47
N TRP A 244 16.15 -50.40 16.34
CA TRP A 244 15.99 -51.10 15.08
C TRP A 244 16.44 -52.56 15.27
N PRO A 245 15.69 -53.57 14.78
CA PRO A 245 16.10 -54.96 14.93
C PRO A 245 17.47 -55.16 14.26
N GLU A 246 18.44 -55.65 15.02
CA GLU A 246 19.72 -56.07 14.44
C GLU A 246 19.50 -57.24 13.47
N ALA A 247 20.26 -57.22 12.37
CA ALA A 247 20.09 -58.03 11.17
C ALA A 247 20.14 -59.55 11.38
#